data_AF-A0A395LHY4-F1
#
_entry.id   AF-A0A395LHY4-F1
#
_cell.length_a   1.000
_cell.length_b   1.000
_cell.length_c   1.000
_cell.angle_alpha   90.00
_cell.angle_beta   90.00
_cell.angle_gamma   90.00
#
_symmetry.space_group_name_H-M   'P 1'
#
loop_
_entity.id
_entity.type
_entity.pdbx_description
1 polymer ?
#
loop_
_entity_poly.entity_id
_entity_poly.type
_entity_poly.pdbx_seq_one_letter_code
_entity_poly.pdbx_strand_id
1 'polypeptide(L)'
;MKIVFSRKGFDSGSGGGSSPIVDGVPVSLPIPDSKGIARTTYGDLGLGDHAARASRDAYGADSLCHHDPMFTREGRCLFGQVGAAQTHLANHGVGRGDVFVFFGRFAGEEHGPHHRIFGYLEVEQVIDLTACDEAERAEYAALGHPHALGLHGANDTLYVGPGRMAGRASDALRLTAPGEALSRWMRPKWLRRGDLSYHDAQWRWAERNRLIAVSRGQEFVADVGRRKAPREWLERILEDF
;
A
#
# COMPACT_ATOMS: atom_id res chain seq x y z
N MET A 1 -15.15 -10.25 -4.70
CA MET A 1 -14.34 -9.78 -3.59
C MET A 1 -12.96 -10.37 -3.74
N LYS A 2 -12.01 -9.47 -3.88
CA LYS A 2 -10.58 -9.70 -3.92
C LYS A 2 -9.95 -8.96 -2.74
N ILE A 3 -8.89 -9.55 -2.21
CA ILE A 3 -8.01 -8.89 -1.26
C ILE A 3 -6.72 -8.63 -2.00
N VAL A 4 -6.37 -7.36 -2.20
CA VAL A 4 -5.17 -6.95 -2.91
C VAL A 4 -4.12 -6.52 -1.90
N PHE A 5 -3.02 -7.25 -1.81
CA PHE A 5 -1.86 -6.82 -1.03
C PHE A 5 -1.07 -5.84 -1.89
N SER A 6 -1.13 -4.57 -1.53
CA SER A 6 -0.53 -3.48 -2.31
C SER A 6 0.73 -2.99 -1.61
N ARG A 7 1.88 -3.17 -2.25
CA ARG A 7 3.16 -2.70 -1.73
C ARG A 7 3.25 -1.20 -1.94
N LYS A 8 3.55 -0.47 -0.86
CA LYS A 8 3.73 0.98 -0.86
C LYS A 8 4.93 1.38 0.00
N GLY A 9 5.33 2.63 -0.20
CA GLY A 9 6.22 3.35 0.68
C GLY A 9 7.67 3.39 0.24
N PHE A 10 8.41 4.14 1.04
CA PHE A 10 9.83 4.41 0.95
C PHE A 10 10.64 3.11 1.06
N ASP A 11 11.25 2.66 -0.04
CA ASP A 11 12.14 1.50 -0.07
C ASP A 11 13.49 1.79 -0.74
N SER A 12 14.40 0.82 -0.66
CA SER A 12 15.77 0.97 -1.18
C SER A 12 15.83 1.15 -2.69
N GLY A 13 14.75 0.81 -3.42
CA GLY A 13 14.65 1.01 -4.85
C GLY A 13 14.03 2.36 -5.24
N SER A 14 13.42 3.07 -4.29
CA SER A 14 12.63 4.29 -4.52
C SER A 14 13.14 5.52 -3.78
N GLY A 15 14.26 5.43 -3.05
CA GLY A 15 14.93 6.61 -2.50
C GLY A 15 15.31 6.52 -1.02
N GLY A 16 15.00 5.44 -0.29
CA GLY A 16 15.57 5.30 1.06
C GLY A 16 15.25 4.04 1.85
N GLY A 17 15.20 4.19 3.18
CA GLY A 17 15.30 3.09 4.14
C GLY A 17 13.99 2.36 4.47
N SER A 18 13.67 2.27 5.75
CA SER A 18 12.41 1.71 6.25
C SER A 18 11.60 2.83 6.88
N SER A 19 10.28 2.80 6.72
CA SER A 19 9.37 3.69 7.44
C SER A 19 9.47 3.47 8.96
N PRO A 20 9.39 4.51 9.79
CA PRO A 20 9.53 4.34 11.24
C PRO A 20 8.26 3.79 11.90
N ILE A 21 8.44 3.24 13.09
CA ILE A 21 7.38 3.01 14.06
C ILE A 21 7.64 3.96 15.23
N VAL A 22 6.71 4.88 15.49
CA VAL A 22 6.83 5.93 16.52
C VAL A 22 5.78 5.68 17.57
N ASP A 23 6.18 5.49 18.83
CA ASP A 23 5.29 5.19 19.96
C ASP A 23 4.32 4.04 19.67
N GLY A 24 4.81 3.03 18.95
CA GLY A 24 4.02 1.87 18.55
C GLY A 24 3.08 2.11 17.36
N VAL A 25 3.09 3.27 16.71
CA VAL A 25 2.29 3.59 15.52
C VAL A 25 3.16 3.48 14.26
N PRO A 26 2.73 2.74 13.21
CA PRO A 26 3.46 2.69 11.95
C PRO A 26 3.25 3.98 11.15
N VAL A 27 4.33 4.74 10.93
CA VAL A 27 4.29 5.99 10.16
C VAL A 27 4.84 5.73 8.77
N SER A 28 3.95 5.46 7.80
CA SER A 28 4.34 5.18 6.43
C SER A 28 4.90 6.42 5.74
N LEU A 29 6.11 6.32 5.18
CA LEU A 29 6.72 7.36 4.37
C LEU A 29 6.33 7.19 2.89
N PRO A 30 5.75 8.21 2.24
CA PRO A 30 5.57 8.21 0.79
C PRO A 30 6.91 8.12 0.05
N ILE A 31 6.89 7.75 -1.23
CA ILE A 31 8.10 7.80 -2.06
C ILE A 31 8.41 9.26 -2.44
N PRO A 32 9.69 9.63 -2.65
CA PRO A 32 10.05 10.93 -3.20
C PRO A 32 9.37 11.17 -4.55
N ASP A 33 9.02 12.42 -4.82
CA ASP A 33 8.63 12.78 -6.16
C ASP A 33 9.84 12.81 -7.09
N SER A 34 9.81 11.96 -8.11
CA SER A 34 10.82 11.90 -9.17
C SER A 34 10.33 12.47 -10.49
N LYS A 35 9.03 12.79 -10.60
CA LYS A 35 8.39 13.27 -11.84
C LYS A 35 8.11 14.78 -11.82
N GLY A 36 8.23 15.43 -10.67
CA GLY A 36 7.96 16.86 -10.52
C GLY A 36 6.47 17.20 -10.63
N ILE A 37 5.59 16.24 -10.33
CA ILE A 37 4.13 16.39 -10.41
C ILE A 37 3.53 16.64 -9.03
N ALA A 38 4.17 16.14 -7.97
CA ALA A 38 3.65 16.29 -6.63
C ALA A 38 3.70 17.75 -6.18
N ARG A 39 2.74 18.13 -5.32
CA ARG A 39 2.70 19.44 -4.65
C ARG A 39 2.84 19.35 -3.13
N THR A 40 2.80 18.13 -2.60
CA THR A 40 2.90 17.85 -1.17
C THR A 40 4.36 17.58 -0.81
N THR A 41 4.85 18.28 0.20
CA THR A 41 6.16 18.03 0.79
C THR A 41 6.06 17.08 1.98
N TYR A 42 7.18 16.48 2.40
CA TYR A 42 7.18 15.73 3.67
C TYR A 42 6.85 16.64 4.86
N GLY A 43 7.19 17.93 4.81
CA GLY A 43 6.84 18.92 5.84
C GLY A 43 5.33 19.11 5.99
N ASP A 44 4.59 19.19 4.87
CA ASP A 44 3.12 19.29 4.87
C ASP A 44 2.45 18.10 5.57
N LEU A 45 3.10 16.92 5.52
CA LEU A 45 2.64 15.70 6.16
C LEU A 45 3.17 15.52 7.61
N GLY A 46 4.02 16.44 8.10
CA GLY A 46 4.70 16.28 9.38
C GLY A 46 5.74 15.15 9.40
N LEU A 47 6.26 14.78 8.23
CA LEU A 47 7.18 13.64 8.02
C LEU A 47 8.63 14.05 7.73
N GLY A 48 8.96 15.35 7.75
CA GLY A 48 10.27 15.87 7.35
C GLY A 48 11.46 15.18 8.05
N ASP A 49 11.45 15.14 9.38
CA ASP A 49 12.53 14.51 10.17
C ASP A 49 12.58 13.00 9.96
N HIS A 50 11.42 12.36 9.79
CA HIS A 50 11.33 10.93 9.53
C HIS A 50 11.89 10.57 8.15
N ALA A 51 11.60 11.38 7.13
CA ALA A 51 12.16 11.23 5.78
C ALA A 51 13.68 11.39 5.82
N ALA A 52 14.19 12.46 6.45
CA ALA A 52 15.63 12.71 6.59
C ALA A 52 16.36 11.54 7.25
N ARG A 53 15.86 11.07 8.39
CA ARG A 53 16.46 9.92 9.08
C ARG A 53 16.42 8.65 8.22
N ALA A 54 15.30 8.36 7.56
CA ALA A 54 15.16 7.16 6.74
C ALA A 54 16.00 7.22 5.45
N SER A 55 16.33 8.41 4.96
CA SER A 55 17.04 8.64 3.71
C SER A 55 18.51 9.04 3.89
N ARG A 56 19.00 9.14 5.13
CA ARG A 56 20.34 9.71 5.44
C ARG A 56 20.48 11.13 4.88
N ASP A 57 19.49 11.97 5.22
CA ASP A 57 19.40 13.41 4.89
C ASP A 57 19.27 13.74 3.39
N ALA A 58 19.08 12.72 2.53
CA ALA A 58 18.78 12.95 1.11
C ALA A 58 17.45 13.68 0.84
N TYR A 59 16.47 13.54 1.73
CA TYR A 59 15.17 14.23 1.67
C TYR A 59 14.86 14.84 3.04
N GLY A 60 14.11 15.93 3.07
CA GLY A 60 13.72 16.61 4.29
C GLY A 60 12.34 17.25 4.18
N ALA A 61 12.03 18.17 5.09
CA ALA A 61 10.73 18.83 5.15
C ALA A 61 10.32 19.48 3.82
N ASP A 62 11.25 20.15 3.12
CA ASP A 62 10.96 20.85 1.86
C ASP A 62 10.96 19.92 0.62
N SER A 63 11.28 18.64 0.79
CA SER A 63 11.31 17.69 -0.33
C SER A 63 9.90 17.25 -0.71
N LEU A 64 9.59 17.29 -2.02
CA LEU A 64 8.33 16.81 -2.56
C LEU A 64 8.22 15.29 -2.48
N CYS A 65 7.02 14.81 -2.17
CA CYS A 65 6.73 13.40 -2.03
C CYS A 65 5.40 13.03 -2.72
N HIS A 66 5.33 11.80 -3.20
CA HIS A 66 4.16 11.28 -3.88
C HIS A 66 3.17 10.73 -2.84
N HIS A 67 2.30 11.60 -2.31
CA HIS A 67 1.30 11.24 -1.28
C HIS A 67 0.19 10.35 -1.85
N ASP A 68 0.53 9.07 -2.03
CA ASP A 68 -0.34 7.98 -2.50
C ASP A 68 0.05 6.66 -1.80
N PRO A 69 -0.89 5.91 -1.21
CA PRO A 69 -2.29 6.26 -1.00
C PRO A 69 -2.46 7.47 -0.08
N MET A 70 -3.48 8.29 -0.34
CA MET A 70 -3.86 9.45 0.45
C MET A 70 -5.01 9.09 1.39
N PHE A 71 -4.80 9.23 2.70
CA PHE A 71 -5.83 9.01 3.72
C PHE A 71 -6.37 10.34 4.24
N THR A 72 -7.69 10.52 4.23
CA THR A 72 -8.34 11.75 4.69
C THR A 72 -8.84 11.62 6.13
N ARG A 73 -9.12 12.75 6.78
CA ARG A 73 -9.63 12.76 8.18
C ARG A 73 -11.03 12.16 8.30
N GLU A 74 -11.78 12.17 7.21
CA GLU A 74 -13.15 11.64 7.10
C GLU A 74 -13.17 10.11 6.96
N GLY A 75 -12.01 9.45 7.00
CA GLY A 75 -11.90 7.99 6.89
C GLY A 75 -12.04 7.49 5.45
N ARG A 76 -11.60 8.30 4.48
CA ARG A 76 -11.52 7.93 3.07
C ARG A 76 -10.06 7.65 2.70
N CYS A 77 -9.86 6.74 1.76
CA CYS A 77 -8.59 6.54 1.09
C CYS A 77 -8.77 6.80 -0.41
N LEU A 78 -7.79 7.48 -1.00
CA LEU A 78 -7.64 7.66 -2.43
C LEU A 78 -6.34 6.98 -2.84
N PHE A 79 -6.40 6.10 -3.83
CA PHE A 79 -5.26 5.34 -4.29
C PHE A 79 -5.15 5.38 -5.81
N GLY A 80 -4.06 5.95 -6.32
CA GLY A 80 -3.73 6.00 -7.74
C GLY A 80 -2.90 4.81 -8.19
N GLN A 81 -3.23 4.26 -9.36
CA GLN A 81 -2.37 3.28 -10.01
C GLN A 81 -2.35 3.52 -11.52
N VAL A 82 -1.19 3.24 -12.12
CA VAL A 82 -0.96 3.43 -13.55
C VAL A 82 -0.03 2.35 -14.12
N GLY A 83 0.03 2.25 -15.45
CA GLY A 83 0.95 1.38 -16.17
C GLY A 83 0.68 -0.11 -15.91
N ALA A 84 1.76 -0.91 -15.85
CA ALA A 84 1.67 -2.36 -15.72
C ALA A 84 0.95 -2.81 -14.44
N ALA A 85 1.13 -2.08 -13.33
CA ALA A 85 0.44 -2.40 -12.08
C ALA A 85 -1.08 -2.17 -12.22
N GLN A 86 -1.51 -1.10 -12.89
CA GLN A 86 -2.93 -0.87 -13.14
C GLN A 86 -3.51 -1.85 -14.16
N THR A 87 -2.75 -2.19 -15.21
CA THR A 87 -3.13 -3.26 -16.15
C THR A 87 -3.32 -4.59 -15.42
N HIS A 88 -2.47 -4.91 -14.44
CA HIS A 88 -2.61 -6.11 -13.63
C HIS A 88 -3.91 -6.11 -12.81
N LEU A 89 -4.23 -4.99 -12.13
CA LEU A 89 -5.49 -4.84 -11.40
C LEU A 89 -6.71 -4.98 -12.32
N ALA A 90 -6.68 -4.32 -13.48
CA ALA A 90 -7.75 -4.37 -14.49
C ALA A 90 -7.93 -5.78 -15.07
N ASN A 91 -6.84 -6.50 -15.38
CA ASN A 91 -6.88 -7.87 -15.91
C ASN A 91 -7.45 -8.87 -14.89
N HIS A 92 -7.26 -8.60 -13.60
CA HIS A 92 -7.91 -9.36 -12.54
C HIS A 92 -9.34 -8.86 -12.23
N GLY A 93 -9.82 -7.80 -12.87
CA GLY A 93 -11.13 -7.21 -12.61
C GLY A 93 -11.27 -6.76 -11.16
N VAL A 94 -10.25 -6.09 -10.62
CA VAL A 94 -10.34 -5.42 -9.32
C VAL A 94 -11.28 -4.22 -9.46
N GLY A 95 -12.25 -4.11 -8.55
CA GLY A 95 -13.20 -3.00 -8.58
C GLY A 95 -14.05 -2.90 -7.32
N ARG A 96 -15.23 -2.27 -7.45
CA ARG A 96 -16.14 -2.02 -6.31
C ARG A 96 -16.40 -3.30 -5.48
N GLY A 97 -16.22 -3.18 -4.17
CA GLY A 97 -16.39 -4.27 -3.21
C GLY A 97 -15.16 -5.19 -3.04
N ASP A 98 -14.05 -4.87 -3.71
CA ASP A 98 -12.74 -5.43 -3.41
C ASP A 98 -11.99 -4.55 -2.40
N VAL A 99 -10.96 -5.09 -1.76
CA VAL A 99 -10.24 -4.39 -0.67
C VAL A 99 -8.75 -4.42 -0.91
N PHE A 100 -8.12 -3.26 -0.87
CA PHE A 100 -6.67 -3.12 -0.80
C PHE A 100 -6.23 -3.16 0.67
N VAL A 101 -5.19 -3.93 0.94
CA VAL A 101 -4.39 -3.85 2.18
C VAL A 101 -3.00 -3.37 1.79
N PHE A 102 -2.68 -2.14 2.18
CA PHE A 102 -1.41 -1.49 1.87
C PHE A 102 -0.36 -1.95 2.86
N PHE A 103 0.77 -2.42 2.35
CA PHE A 103 1.89 -2.84 3.17
C PHE A 103 3.19 -2.19 2.71
N GLY A 104 4.08 -1.93 3.67
CA GLY A 104 5.36 -1.30 3.41
C GLY A 104 6.46 -1.91 4.26
N ARG A 105 7.69 -1.43 4.06
CA ARG A 105 8.85 -1.80 4.86
C ARG A 105 8.99 -0.86 6.05
N PHE A 106 8.93 -1.42 7.26
CA PHE A 106 9.06 -0.68 8.51
C PHE A 106 10.24 -1.17 9.33
N ALA A 107 10.78 -0.29 10.17
CA ALA A 107 11.74 -0.63 11.22
C ALA A 107 11.38 0.15 12.49
N GLY A 108 11.31 -0.57 13.62
CA GLY A 108 11.15 0.02 14.95
C GLY A 108 12.41 -0.20 15.77
N GLU A 109 12.56 0.49 16.90
CA GLU A 109 13.79 0.43 17.72
C GLU A 109 14.09 -0.99 18.21
N GLU A 110 13.06 -1.77 18.52
CA GLU A 110 13.20 -3.13 19.08
C GLU A 110 13.23 -4.23 18.02
N HIS A 111 12.90 -3.92 16.77
CA HIS A 111 12.68 -4.93 15.73
C HIS A 111 13.40 -4.57 14.43
N GLY A 112 14.17 -5.52 13.89
CA GLY A 112 14.74 -5.40 12.56
C GLY A 112 13.69 -5.13 11.46
N PRO A 113 14.14 -4.72 10.26
CA PRO A 113 13.24 -4.38 9.16
C PRO A 113 12.24 -5.50 8.85
N HIS A 114 10.97 -5.15 8.67
CA HIS A 114 9.89 -6.09 8.38
C HIS A 114 8.83 -5.46 7.47
N HIS A 115 8.07 -6.31 6.76
CA HIS A 115 6.86 -5.87 6.06
C HIS A 115 5.65 -5.91 7.00
N ARG A 116 4.81 -4.88 6.90
CA ARG A 116 3.61 -4.71 7.71
C ARG A 116 2.53 -4.00 6.90
N ILE A 117 1.28 -4.42 7.10
CA ILE A 117 0.10 -3.72 6.63
C ILE A 117 -0.06 -2.46 7.49
N PHE A 118 -0.16 -1.30 6.84
CA PHE A 118 -0.28 -0.01 7.53
C PHE A 118 -1.54 0.76 7.12
N GLY A 119 -2.24 0.31 6.09
CA GLY A 119 -3.42 0.99 5.57
C GLY A 119 -4.36 0.01 4.87
N TYR A 120 -5.62 0.40 4.71
CA TYR A 120 -6.55 -0.30 3.84
C TYR A 120 -7.43 0.67 3.05
N LEU A 121 -8.00 0.16 1.95
CA LEU A 121 -9.03 0.82 1.17
C LEU A 121 -10.09 -0.22 0.76
N GLU A 122 -11.33 -0.01 1.18
CA GLU A 122 -12.50 -0.69 0.63
C GLU A 122 -12.96 0.06 -0.62
N VAL A 123 -12.87 -0.58 -1.78
CA VAL A 123 -13.14 0.09 -3.06
C VAL A 123 -14.64 0.35 -3.20
N GLU A 124 -15.01 1.62 -3.22
CA GLU A 124 -16.37 2.06 -3.54
C GLU A 124 -16.47 2.51 -5.00
N GLN A 125 -15.44 3.20 -5.49
CA GLN A 125 -15.38 3.81 -6.81
C GLN A 125 -14.05 3.49 -7.49
N VAL A 126 -14.11 3.34 -8.82
CA VAL A 126 -12.96 3.19 -9.71
C VAL A 126 -13.11 4.23 -10.80
N ILE A 127 -12.13 5.12 -10.92
CA ILE A 127 -12.23 6.32 -11.75
C ILE A 127 -11.09 6.29 -12.75
N ASP A 128 -11.43 6.12 -14.03
CA ASP A 128 -10.46 6.27 -15.12
C ASP A 128 -10.18 7.75 -15.34
N LEU A 129 -9.02 8.21 -14.88
CA LEU A 129 -8.63 9.62 -14.97
C LEU A 129 -8.42 10.10 -16.40
N THR A 130 -8.27 9.17 -17.35
CA THR A 130 -8.09 9.48 -18.77
C THR A 130 -9.43 9.73 -19.48
N ALA A 131 -10.54 9.29 -18.88
CA ALA A 131 -11.88 9.35 -19.46
C ALA A 131 -12.90 10.11 -18.59
N CYS A 132 -12.58 10.39 -17.32
CA CYS A 132 -13.43 11.19 -16.43
C CYS A 132 -13.61 12.63 -16.95
N ASP A 133 -14.68 13.29 -16.50
CA ASP A 133 -14.88 14.70 -16.82
C ASP A 133 -13.95 15.62 -16.01
N GLU A 134 -13.84 16.88 -16.46
CA GLU A 134 -12.96 17.86 -15.83
C GLU A 134 -13.33 18.16 -14.38
N ALA A 135 -14.63 18.12 -14.05
CA ALA A 135 -15.11 18.44 -12.72
C ALA A 135 -14.72 17.34 -11.73
N GLU A 136 -14.94 16.07 -12.09
CA GLU A 136 -14.54 14.91 -11.29
C GLU A 136 -13.02 14.91 -11.06
N ARG A 137 -12.22 15.16 -12.11
CA ARG A 137 -10.76 15.27 -11.95
C ARG A 137 -10.36 16.44 -11.05
N ALA A 138 -11.01 17.60 -11.19
CA ALA A 138 -10.71 18.79 -10.41
C ALA A 138 -10.99 18.58 -8.92
N GLU A 139 -11.99 17.78 -8.54
CA GLU A 139 -12.23 17.42 -7.13
C GLU A 139 -11.02 16.74 -6.49
N TYR A 140 -10.42 15.76 -7.18
CA TYR A 140 -9.24 15.05 -6.69
C TYR A 140 -7.96 15.89 -6.77
N ALA A 141 -7.86 16.76 -7.79
CA ALA A 141 -6.75 17.71 -7.90
C ALA A 141 -6.78 18.76 -6.78
N ALA A 142 -7.97 19.19 -6.35
CA ALA A 142 -8.14 20.11 -5.23
C ALA A 142 -7.70 19.50 -3.89
N LEU A 143 -7.79 18.17 -3.74
CA LEU A 143 -7.21 17.42 -2.62
C LEU A 143 -5.68 17.25 -2.73
N GLY A 144 -5.08 17.68 -3.85
CA GLY A 144 -3.65 17.54 -4.12
C GLY A 144 -3.25 16.12 -4.53
N HIS A 145 -4.18 15.27 -4.97
CA HIS A 145 -3.85 13.89 -5.30
C HIS A 145 -2.89 13.81 -6.51
N PRO A 146 -1.71 13.18 -6.39
CA PRO A 146 -0.67 13.24 -7.44
C PRO A 146 -1.14 12.81 -8.83
N HIS A 147 -2.04 11.82 -8.89
CA HIS A 147 -2.59 11.32 -10.15
C HIS A 147 -3.62 12.25 -10.81
N ALA A 148 -4.29 13.10 -10.02
CA ALA A 148 -5.25 14.07 -10.55
C ALA A 148 -4.59 15.40 -10.93
N LEU A 149 -3.41 15.71 -10.35
CA LEU A 149 -2.62 16.89 -10.69
C LEU A 149 -1.97 16.81 -12.08
N GLY A 150 -1.75 15.60 -12.58
CA GLY A 150 -1.25 15.35 -13.93
C GLY A 150 -1.30 13.85 -14.24
N LEU A 151 -1.72 13.50 -15.45
CA LEU A 151 -1.81 12.11 -15.87
C LEU A 151 -0.42 11.47 -15.92
N HIS A 152 -0.28 10.32 -15.27
CA HIS A 152 0.97 9.55 -15.23
C HIS A 152 1.05 8.52 -16.37
N GLY A 153 -0.03 8.30 -17.13
CA GLY A 153 -0.08 7.35 -18.24
C GLY A 153 -1.49 7.15 -18.82
N ALA A 154 -1.59 6.31 -19.85
CA ALA A 154 -2.81 6.08 -20.64
C ALA A 154 -3.87 5.20 -19.96
N ASN A 155 -3.57 4.68 -18.76
CA ASN A 155 -4.51 3.92 -17.94
C ASN A 155 -4.44 4.39 -16.49
N ASP A 156 -4.29 5.69 -16.29
CA ASP A 156 -4.23 6.26 -14.95
C ASP A 156 -5.60 6.14 -14.26
N THR A 157 -5.65 5.56 -13.07
CA THR A 157 -6.90 5.20 -12.39
C THR A 157 -6.82 5.50 -10.90
N LEU A 158 -7.89 6.08 -10.36
CA LEU A 158 -8.10 6.16 -8.91
C LEU A 158 -9.03 5.05 -8.42
N TYR A 159 -8.68 4.49 -7.28
CA TYR A 159 -9.56 3.70 -6.42
C TYR A 159 -9.89 4.54 -5.20
N VAL A 160 -11.19 4.70 -4.92
CA VAL A 160 -11.67 5.59 -3.86
C VAL A 160 -12.72 4.87 -3.00
N GLY A 161 -12.68 5.11 -1.69
CA GLY A 161 -13.66 4.56 -0.76
C GLY A 161 -13.22 4.68 0.70
N PRO A 162 -13.90 3.99 1.63
CA PRO A 162 -13.52 3.96 3.04
C PRO A 162 -12.10 3.39 3.22
N GLY A 163 -11.31 4.02 4.10
CA GLY A 163 -9.95 3.56 4.37
C GLY A 163 -9.31 4.31 5.51
N ARG A 164 -8.43 3.63 6.24
CA ARG A 164 -7.72 4.19 7.40
C ARG A 164 -6.28 3.68 7.43
N MET A 165 -5.44 4.41 8.16
CA MET A 165 -4.11 3.98 8.56
C MET A 165 -4.17 3.26 9.91
N ALA A 166 -3.28 2.30 10.12
CA ALA A 166 -3.23 1.54 11.37
C ALA A 166 -2.79 2.45 12.52
N GLY A 167 -3.58 2.52 13.59
CA GLY A 167 -3.22 3.25 14.80
C GLY A 167 -2.17 2.55 15.67
N ARG A 168 -1.86 1.29 15.38
CA ARG A 168 -0.88 0.48 16.14
C ARG A 168 -0.14 -0.51 15.25
N ALA A 169 1.11 -0.75 15.56
CA ALA A 169 1.96 -1.78 14.98
C ALA A 169 1.66 -3.16 15.61
N SER A 170 0.41 -3.64 15.55
CA SER A 170 -0.02 -4.93 16.10
C SER A 170 0.67 -6.12 15.40
N ASP A 171 0.88 -7.25 16.07
CA ASP A 171 1.46 -8.43 15.40
C ASP A 171 0.56 -9.00 14.30
N ALA A 172 -0.75 -8.76 14.35
CA ALA A 172 -1.70 -9.23 13.35
C ALA A 172 -1.49 -8.56 11.98
N LEU A 173 -1.01 -7.32 11.96
CA LEU A 173 -0.69 -6.58 10.73
C LEU A 173 0.73 -6.85 10.22
N ARG A 174 1.57 -7.60 10.95
CA ARG A 174 2.92 -7.94 10.53
C ARG A 174 2.91 -9.07 9.50
N LEU A 175 3.51 -8.84 8.33
CA LEU A 175 3.64 -9.85 7.28
C LEU A 175 4.92 -10.66 7.44
N THR A 176 6.09 -10.02 7.64
CA THR A 176 7.36 -10.75 7.79
C THR A 176 7.40 -11.52 9.11
N ALA A 177 7.76 -12.80 9.06
CA ALA A 177 7.90 -13.62 10.25
C ALA A 177 8.97 -13.04 11.22
N PRO A 178 8.76 -13.10 12.54
CA PRO A 178 9.74 -12.61 13.51
C PRO A 178 11.13 -13.23 13.32
N GLY A 179 12.17 -12.40 13.30
CA GLY A 179 13.56 -12.83 13.12
C GLY A 179 13.94 -13.31 11.71
N GLU A 180 13.03 -13.27 10.75
CA GLU A 180 13.24 -13.82 9.41
C GLU A 180 13.51 -12.74 8.36
N ALA A 181 14.01 -13.16 7.20
CA ALA A 181 14.21 -12.27 6.05
C ALA A 181 12.88 -11.68 5.54
N LEU A 182 12.94 -10.47 4.94
CA LEU A 182 11.75 -9.75 4.43
C LEU A 182 10.85 -10.57 3.48
N SER A 183 11.41 -11.54 2.76
CA SER A 183 10.69 -12.43 1.86
C SER A 183 9.90 -13.53 2.58
N ARG A 184 10.16 -13.77 3.87
CA ARG A 184 9.58 -14.87 4.65
C ARG A 184 8.37 -14.37 5.41
N TRP A 185 7.19 -14.55 4.83
CA TRP A 185 5.94 -14.04 5.39
C TRP A 185 5.22 -15.08 6.24
N MET A 186 4.58 -14.61 7.31
CA MET A 186 3.49 -15.29 8.00
C MET A 186 2.32 -15.40 7.02
N ARG A 187 2.04 -16.62 6.55
CA ARG A 187 0.96 -16.84 5.59
C ARG A 187 -0.39 -16.90 6.32
N PRO A 188 -1.39 -16.09 5.95
CA PRO A 188 -2.75 -16.27 6.44
C PRO A 188 -3.25 -17.70 6.15
N LYS A 189 -3.85 -18.38 7.12
CA LYS A 189 -4.28 -19.79 6.98
C LYS A 189 -5.25 -20.02 5.82
N TRP A 190 -6.02 -19.00 5.45
CA TRP A 190 -6.98 -19.07 4.35
C TRP A 190 -6.31 -19.05 2.97
N LEU A 191 -5.10 -18.51 2.86
CA LEU A 191 -4.42 -18.28 1.59
C LEU A 191 -3.81 -19.59 1.08
N ARG A 192 -4.22 -20.01 -0.12
CA ARG A 192 -3.76 -21.24 -0.76
C ARG A 192 -2.84 -20.93 -1.94
N ARG A 193 -2.01 -21.90 -2.32
CA ARG A 193 -1.21 -21.80 -3.54
C ARG A 193 -2.14 -21.62 -4.75
N GLY A 194 -1.80 -20.68 -5.61
CA GLY A 194 -2.63 -20.28 -6.76
C GLY A 194 -3.65 -19.19 -6.44
N ASP A 195 -3.89 -18.87 -5.16
CA ASP A 195 -4.80 -17.78 -4.81
C ASP A 195 -4.15 -16.40 -4.98
N LEU A 196 -2.83 -16.28 -4.82
CA LEU A 196 -2.11 -15.00 -4.85
C LEU A 196 -1.31 -14.84 -6.14
N SER A 197 -1.57 -13.77 -6.89
CA SER A 197 -0.87 -13.50 -8.15
C SER A 197 0.66 -13.47 -7.97
N TYR A 198 1.40 -13.94 -8.98
CA TYR A 198 2.87 -14.08 -9.00
C TYR A 198 3.49 -15.11 -8.05
N HIS A 199 2.69 -15.84 -7.27
CA HIS A 199 3.19 -16.77 -6.25
C HIS A 199 2.95 -18.25 -6.59
N ASP A 200 2.79 -18.66 -7.85
CA ASP A 200 2.38 -20.04 -8.18
C ASP A 200 3.43 -21.12 -7.87
N ALA A 201 4.71 -20.74 -7.84
CA ALA A 201 5.82 -21.66 -7.67
C ALA A 201 5.75 -22.43 -6.34
N GLN A 202 5.70 -23.76 -6.41
CA GLN A 202 5.46 -24.64 -5.26
C GLN A 202 6.42 -24.41 -4.09
N TRP A 203 7.71 -24.20 -4.38
CA TRP A 203 8.73 -24.01 -3.35
C TRP A 203 8.47 -22.80 -2.44
N ARG A 204 7.70 -21.80 -2.90
CA ARG A 204 7.28 -20.66 -2.08
C ARG A 204 6.32 -21.02 -0.95
N TRP A 205 5.71 -22.21 -1.01
CA TRP A 205 4.68 -22.70 -0.10
C TRP A 205 5.10 -23.97 0.65
N ALA A 206 6.35 -24.42 0.48
CA ALA A 206 6.83 -25.70 1.00
C ALA A 206 6.74 -25.78 2.53
N GLU A 207 6.87 -24.65 3.21
CA GLU A 207 6.78 -24.56 4.65
C GLU A 207 5.36 -24.23 5.13
N ARG A 208 4.93 -24.91 6.19
CA ARG A 208 3.61 -24.73 6.80
C ARG A 208 3.48 -23.32 7.38
N ASN A 209 2.37 -22.64 7.09
CA ASN A 209 2.07 -21.29 7.57
C ASN A 209 3.10 -20.21 7.18
N ARG A 210 3.95 -20.50 6.18
CA ARG A 210 4.86 -19.53 5.59
C ARG A 210 4.58 -19.37 4.10
N LEU A 211 4.97 -18.20 3.61
CA LEU A 211 4.99 -17.86 2.19
C LEU A 211 6.33 -17.18 1.89
N ILE A 212 7.01 -17.60 0.83
CA ILE A 212 8.15 -16.85 0.30
C ILE A 212 7.62 -15.83 -0.71
N ALA A 213 7.49 -14.59 -0.26
CA ALA A 213 7.02 -13.47 -1.05
C ALA A 213 7.98 -13.15 -2.21
N VAL A 214 7.42 -12.71 -3.34
CA VAL A 214 8.23 -12.23 -4.46
C VAL A 214 8.88 -10.88 -4.13
N SER A 215 10.11 -10.68 -4.60
CA SER A 215 10.84 -9.42 -4.41
C SER A 215 10.34 -8.30 -5.32
N ARG A 216 9.76 -8.62 -6.48
CA ARG A 216 9.26 -7.66 -7.48
C ARG A 216 7.75 -7.76 -7.62
N GLY A 217 7.11 -6.63 -7.90
CA GLY A 217 5.66 -6.48 -8.02
C GLY A 217 5.13 -5.49 -6.99
N GLN A 218 4.18 -4.67 -7.43
CA GLN A 218 3.50 -3.66 -6.61
C GLN A 218 2.17 -4.20 -6.07
N GLU A 219 1.43 -4.96 -6.88
CA GLU A 219 0.08 -5.43 -6.55
C GLU A 219 0.00 -6.97 -6.56
N PHE A 220 -0.47 -7.56 -5.46
CA PHE A 220 -0.69 -9.00 -5.33
C PHE A 220 -2.16 -9.29 -5.08
N VAL A 221 -2.85 -9.78 -6.13
CA VAL A 221 -4.29 -9.98 -6.10
C VAL A 221 -4.61 -11.37 -5.58
N ALA A 222 -5.46 -11.45 -4.56
CA ALA A 222 -6.06 -12.69 -4.10
C ALA A 222 -7.56 -12.73 -4.36
N ASP A 223 -8.01 -13.59 -5.28
CA ASP A 223 -9.45 -13.82 -5.49
C ASP A 223 -9.99 -14.77 -4.41
N VAL A 224 -10.82 -14.21 -3.53
CA VAL A 224 -11.38 -14.93 -2.40
C VAL A 224 -12.82 -15.36 -2.63
N GLY A 225 -13.42 -14.99 -3.77
CA GLY A 225 -14.78 -15.35 -4.15
C GLY A 225 -15.76 -15.09 -3.00
N ARG A 226 -16.55 -16.11 -2.63
CA ARG A 226 -17.50 -16.10 -1.50
C ARG A 226 -17.00 -16.83 -0.24
N ARG A 227 -15.70 -17.16 -0.18
CA ARG A 227 -15.13 -17.90 0.95
C ARG A 227 -15.25 -17.11 2.25
N LYS A 228 -15.63 -17.79 3.34
CA LYS A 228 -15.81 -17.21 4.67
C LYS A 228 -14.49 -16.83 5.34
N ALA A 229 -13.53 -17.77 5.36
CA ALA A 229 -12.28 -17.58 6.10
C ALA A 229 -11.43 -16.35 5.70
N PRO A 230 -11.33 -15.95 4.41
CA PRO A 230 -10.65 -14.71 4.04
C PRO A 230 -11.38 -13.44 4.50
N ARG A 231 -12.72 -13.45 4.53
CA ARG A 231 -13.54 -12.34 5.03
C ARG A 231 -13.39 -12.16 6.53
N GLU A 232 -13.52 -13.25 7.28
CA GLU A 232 -13.28 -13.24 8.73
C GLU A 232 -11.84 -12.82 9.07
N TRP A 233 -10.87 -13.16 8.21
CA TRP A 233 -9.51 -12.65 8.38
C TRP A 233 -9.42 -11.15 8.10
N LEU A 234 -10.08 -10.67 7.05
CA LEU A 234 -10.11 -9.25 6.71
C LEU A 234 -10.78 -8.45 7.84
N GLU A 235 -11.98 -8.84 8.27
CA GLU A 235 -12.70 -8.21 9.39
C GLU A 235 -11.80 -8.07 10.64
N ARG A 236 -11.13 -9.16 11.05
CA ARG A 236 -10.20 -9.12 12.20
C ARG A 236 -9.01 -8.19 12.02
N ILE A 237 -8.42 -8.09 10.82
CA ILE A 237 -7.31 -7.15 10.63
C ILE A 237 -7.80 -5.72 10.56
N LEU A 238 -9.04 -5.47 10.12
CA LEU A 238 -9.64 -4.14 10.08
C LEU A 238 -9.99 -3.62 11.49
N GLU A 239 -10.18 -4.50 12.48
CA GLU A 239 -10.34 -4.11 13.90
C GLU A 239 -9.09 -3.44 14.49
N ASP A 240 -7.92 -3.56 13.87
CA ASP A 240 -6.67 -2.91 14.29
C ASP A 240 -6.48 -1.47 13.75
N PHE A 241 -7.47 -0.93 13.01
CA PHE A 241 -7.43 0.39 12.36
C PHE A 241 -8.40 1.40 12.99
#